data_AF-A0A0R2L4Y8-F1
#
_entry.id   AF-A0A0R2L4Y8-F1
#
_cell.length_a   1.000
_cell.length_b   1.000
_cell.length_c   1.000
_cell.angle_alpha   90.00
_cell.angle_beta   90.00
_cell.angle_gamma   90.00
#
_symmetry.space_group_name_H-M   'P 1'
#
loop_
_entity.id
_entity.type
_entity.pdbx_description
1 polymer ?
#
loop_
_entity_poly.entity_id
_entity_poly.type
_entity_poly.pdbx_seq_one_letter_code
_entity_poly.pdbx_strand_id
1 'polypeptide(L)'
;MADSMDSIMKATVNAEVTKRIAALSQTVPYLRPWLTSTQVAELIGYKPRTVNEKWGQNLELKRMGLTRKDGKGYLFKNPEFTNWLHDVYWEELV
;
A
#
# COMPACT_ATOMS: atom_id res chain seq x y z
N MET A 1 -20.90 31.95 -2.26
CA MET A 1 -19.83 30.93 -2.21
C MET A 1 -20.36 29.73 -2.96
N ALA A 2 -20.09 29.67 -4.27
CA ALA A 2 -20.47 28.53 -5.06
C ALA A 2 -19.33 27.52 -4.93
N ASP A 3 -19.50 26.52 -4.06
CA ASP A 3 -18.79 25.27 -4.28
C ASP A 3 -19.25 24.81 -5.67
N SER A 4 -18.35 24.90 -6.65
CA SER A 4 -18.71 24.69 -8.05
C SER A 4 -19.37 23.32 -8.21
N MET A 5 -20.33 23.20 -9.12
CA MET A 5 -21.00 21.93 -9.45
C MET A 5 -19.99 20.79 -9.63
N ASP A 6 -18.80 21.11 -10.16
CA ASP A 6 -17.65 20.21 -10.28
C ASP A 6 -17.12 19.68 -8.95
N SER A 7 -17.03 20.51 -7.91
CA SER A 7 -16.61 20.11 -6.57
C SER A 7 -17.57 19.09 -5.97
N ILE A 8 -18.88 19.36 -6.09
CA ILE A 8 -19.94 18.47 -5.62
C ILE A 8 -19.89 17.14 -6.39
N MET A 9 -19.82 17.21 -7.72
CA MET A 9 -19.77 16.02 -8.58
C MET A 9 -18.52 15.18 -8.30
N LYS A 10 -17.35 15.82 -8.13
CA LYS A 10 -16.10 15.15 -7.77
C LYS A 10 -16.18 14.48 -6.39
N ALA A 11 -16.78 15.14 -5.41
CA ALA A 11 -16.99 14.56 -4.08
C ALA A 11 -17.91 13.32 -4.15
N THR A 12 -19.02 13.38 -4.90
CA THR A 12 -19.93 12.26 -5.09
C THR A 12 -19.26 11.08 -5.80
N VAL A 13 -18.52 11.34 -6.89
CA VAL A 13 -17.76 10.30 -7.60
C VAL A 13 -16.72 9.67 -6.68
N ASN A 14 -15.95 10.46 -5.94
CA ASN A 14 -14.95 9.95 -5.00
C ASN A 14 -15.57 9.08 -3.91
N ALA A 15 -16.73 9.46 -3.39
CA ALA A 15 -17.44 8.68 -2.37
C ALA A 15 -17.88 7.30 -2.91
N GLU A 16 -18.45 7.26 -4.11
CA GLU A 16 -18.89 6.01 -4.74
C GLU A 16 -17.72 5.11 -5.12
N VAL A 17 -16.63 5.69 -5.65
CA VAL A 17 -15.38 4.96 -5.94
C VAL A 17 -14.80 4.37 -4.66
N THR A 18 -14.72 5.15 -3.59
CA THR A 18 -14.22 4.69 -2.28
C THR A 18 -15.06 3.52 -1.75
N LYS A 19 -16.39 3.61 -1.87
CA LYS A 19 -17.31 2.55 -1.46
C LYS A 19 -17.09 1.26 -2.25
N ARG A 20 -16.92 1.34 -3.57
CA ARG A 20 -16.65 0.17 -4.43
C ARG A 20 -15.29 -0.45 -4.14
N ILE A 21 -14.25 0.37 -3.94
CA ILE A 21 -12.93 -0.11 -3.55
C ILE A 21 -12.99 -0.82 -2.20
N ALA A 22 -13.72 -0.27 -1.22
CA ALA A 22 -13.89 -0.91 0.08
C ALA A 22 -14.56 -2.29 -0.05
N ALA A 23 -15.61 -2.41 -0.85
CA ALA A 23 -16.25 -3.69 -1.13
C ALA A 23 -15.31 -4.68 -1.83
N LEU A 24 -14.58 -4.24 -2.85
CA LEU A 24 -13.61 -5.06 -3.57
C LEU A 24 -12.39 -5.43 -2.71
N SER A 25 -12.00 -4.62 -1.73
CA SER A 25 -10.86 -4.91 -0.84
C SER A 25 -11.12 -6.11 0.10
N GLN A 26 -12.40 -6.47 0.26
CA GLN A 26 -12.79 -7.67 0.97
C GLN A 26 -12.50 -8.93 0.16
N THR A 27 -12.62 -8.85 -1.18
CA THR A 27 -12.43 -9.98 -2.10
C THR A 27 -11.04 -10.01 -2.75
N VAL A 28 -10.42 -8.85 -2.92
CA VAL A 28 -9.10 -8.67 -3.54
C VAL A 28 -8.12 -8.14 -2.48
N PRO A 29 -7.30 -9.01 -1.88
CA PRO A 29 -6.43 -8.64 -0.76
C PRO A 29 -5.44 -7.51 -1.08
N TYR A 30 -5.04 -7.37 -2.35
CA TYR A 30 -4.08 -6.36 -2.82
C TYR A 30 -4.65 -4.94 -2.92
N LEU A 31 -5.97 -4.76 -2.78
CA LEU A 31 -6.60 -3.43 -2.70
C LEU A 31 -6.64 -2.87 -1.28
N ARG A 32 -6.18 -3.64 -0.29
CA ARG A 32 -6.12 -3.18 1.09
C ARG A 32 -5.05 -2.10 1.25
N PRO A 33 -5.26 -1.10 2.12
CA PRO A 33 -4.28 -0.04 2.36
C PRO A 33 -2.99 -0.54 3.03
N TRP A 34 -3.03 -1.74 3.61
CA TRP A 34 -1.89 -2.39 4.23
C TRP A 34 -1.79 -3.82 3.75
N LEU A 35 -0.63 -4.16 3.19
CA LEU A 35 -0.28 -5.51 2.74
C LEU A 35 0.56 -6.20 3.81
N THR A 36 0.34 -7.49 3.97
CA THR A 36 1.21 -8.35 4.79
C THR A 36 2.50 -8.70 4.05
N SER A 37 3.52 -9.13 4.78
CA SER A 37 4.78 -9.61 4.21
C SER A 37 4.58 -10.74 3.18
N THR A 38 3.58 -11.59 3.38
CA THR A 38 3.24 -12.67 2.43
C THR A 38 2.72 -12.11 1.11
N GLN A 39 1.79 -11.15 1.17
CA GLN A 39 1.25 -10.53 -0.03
C GLN A 39 2.30 -9.73 -0.79
N VAL A 40 3.17 -9.01 -0.08
CA VAL A 40 4.31 -8.33 -0.70
C VAL A 40 5.22 -9.36 -1.37
N ALA A 41 5.61 -10.42 -0.65
CA ALA A 41 6.44 -11.50 -1.17
C ALA A 41 5.91 -12.10 -2.48
N GLU A 42 4.60 -12.34 -2.56
CA GLU A 42 3.94 -12.81 -3.78
C GLU A 42 4.05 -11.80 -4.93
N LEU A 43 3.86 -10.51 -4.66
CA LEU A 43 3.93 -9.45 -5.68
C LEU A 43 5.34 -9.30 -6.29
N ILE A 44 6.39 -9.44 -5.48
CA ILE A 44 7.77 -9.20 -5.91
C ILE A 44 8.57 -10.49 -6.14
N GLY A 45 7.97 -11.67 -5.97
CA GLY A 45 8.63 -12.96 -6.18
C GLY A 45 9.66 -13.35 -5.11
N TYR A 46 9.53 -12.84 -3.88
CA TYR A 46 10.43 -13.14 -2.77
C TYR A 46 9.79 -14.10 -1.75
N LYS A 47 10.58 -14.60 -0.79
CA LYS A 47 10.06 -15.29 0.39
C LYS A 47 9.60 -14.27 1.45
N PRO A 48 8.50 -14.52 2.19
CA PRO A 48 8.00 -13.59 3.22
C PRO A 48 9.03 -13.24 4.30
N ARG A 49 9.91 -14.20 4.64
CA ARG A 49 11.01 -13.97 5.58
C ARG A 49 11.98 -12.91 5.06
N THR A 50 12.35 -12.98 3.80
CA THR A 50 13.24 -12.00 3.15
C THR A 50 12.62 -10.61 3.14
N VAL A 51 11.30 -10.52 2.91
CA VAL A 51 10.57 -9.25 2.96
C VAL A 51 10.67 -8.59 4.34
N ASN A 52 10.50 -9.40 5.40
CA ASN A 52 10.60 -8.91 6.78
C ASN A 52 12.00 -8.44 7.14
N GLU A 53 13.02 -9.23 6.78
CA GLU A 53 14.41 -8.94 7.08
C GLU A 53 14.91 -7.70 6.33
N LYS A 54 14.56 -7.54 5.05
CA LYS A 54 14.99 -6.40 4.23
C LYS A 54 14.21 -5.11 4.52
N TRP A 55 12.88 -5.17 4.53
CA TRP A 55 12.05 -3.95 4.54
C TRP A 55 11.22 -3.79 5.80
N GLY A 56 10.75 -4.89 6.40
CA GLY A 56 9.97 -4.83 7.64
C GLY A 56 10.75 -4.15 8.77
N GLN A 57 12.02 -4.51 8.95
CA GLN A 57 12.87 -3.98 10.01
C GLN A 57 13.56 -2.64 9.67
N ASN A 58 13.39 -2.13 8.45
CA ASN A 58 14.07 -0.92 8.01
C ASN A 58 13.51 0.33 8.73
N LEU A 59 14.39 1.02 9.48
CA LEU A 59 14.04 2.18 10.28
C LEU A 59 13.63 3.39 9.42
N GLU A 60 14.21 3.55 8.24
CA GLU A 60 13.88 4.64 7.32
C GLU A 60 12.45 4.48 6.78
N LEU A 61 12.12 3.28 6.30
CA LEU A 61 10.76 2.98 5.82
C LEU A 61 9.72 3.13 6.93
N LYS A 62 10.08 2.82 8.18
CA LYS A 62 9.24 3.07 9.33
C LYS A 62 9.06 4.57 9.61
N ARG A 63 10.12 5.37 9.49
CA ARG A 63 10.07 6.84 9.65
C ARG A 63 9.23 7.50 8.55
N MET A 64 9.29 6.98 7.32
CA MET A 64 8.44 7.40 6.20
C MET A 64 6.98 6.94 6.34
N GLY A 65 6.67 6.09 7.33
CA GLY A 65 5.33 5.53 7.51
C GLY A 65 4.94 4.49 6.46
N LEU A 66 5.90 3.94 5.72
CA LEU A 66 5.69 2.91 4.71
C LEU A 66 5.57 1.51 5.32
N THR A 67 6.16 1.30 6.51
CA THR A 67 6.09 0.03 7.23
C THR A 67 5.66 0.21 8.68
N ARG A 68 4.92 -0.77 9.21
CA ARG A 68 4.59 -0.86 10.64
C ARG A 68 4.56 -2.30 11.12
N LYS A 69 4.77 -2.51 12.42
CA LYS A 69 4.65 -3.82 13.04
C LYS A 69 3.18 -4.08 13.41
N ASP A 70 2.70 -5.27 13.10
CA ASP A 70 1.44 -5.82 13.60
C ASP A 70 1.77 -7.08 14.41
N GLY A 71 0.91 -7.51 15.34
CA GLY A 71 1.20 -8.60 16.27
C GLY A 71 1.68 -9.92 15.63
N LYS A 72 1.47 -10.08 14.32
CA LYS A 72 1.87 -11.26 13.52
C LYS A 72 3.04 -11.01 12.55
N GLY A 73 3.57 -9.79 12.43
CA GLY A 73 4.64 -9.47 11.48
C GLY A 73 4.73 -8.00 11.11
N TYR A 74 4.98 -7.72 9.83
CA TYR A 74 5.04 -6.36 9.29
C TYR A 74 3.93 -6.13 8.27
N LEU A 75 3.43 -4.91 8.28
CA LEU A 75 2.48 -4.38 7.32
C LEU A 75 3.15 -3.29 6.49
N PHE A 76 2.81 -3.27 5.21
CA PHE A 76 3.40 -2.42 4.19
C PHE A 76 2.31 -1.55 3.54
N LYS A 77 2.52 -0.24 3.49
CA LYS A 77 1.51 0.72 3.05
C LYS A 77 1.30 0.65 1.54
N ASN A 78 0.08 0.49 1.08
CA ASN A 78 -0.24 0.33 -0.34
C ASN A 78 -1.08 1.52 -0.84
N PRO A 79 -0.73 2.12 -2.00
CA PRO A 79 0.33 1.73 -2.95
C PRO A 79 1.72 2.34 -2.69
N GLU A 80 1.90 3.15 -1.65
CA GLU A 80 3.12 3.94 -1.51
C GLU A 80 4.40 3.10 -1.35
N PHE A 81 4.33 1.99 -0.62
CA PHE A 81 5.46 1.07 -0.48
C PHE A 81 5.76 0.31 -1.78
N THR A 82 4.74 -0.08 -2.54
CA THR A 82 4.94 -0.78 -3.82
C THR A 82 5.55 0.14 -4.87
N ASN A 83 5.16 1.42 -4.87
CA ASN A 83 5.79 2.43 -5.73
C ASN A 83 7.24 2.69 -5.30
N TRP A 84 7.50 2.82 -4.00
CA TRP A 84 8.87 2.96 -3.49
C TRP A 84 9.77 1.77 -3.89
N LEU A 85 9.24 0.54 -3.87
CA LEU A 85 9.97 -0.64 -4.35
C LEU A 85 10.32 -0.52 -5.84
N HIS A 86 9.39 -0.05 -6.67
CA HIS A 86 9.61 0.17 -8.10
C HIS A 86 10.66 1.25 -8.36
N ASP A 87 10.48 2.42 -7.75
CA ASP A 87 11.25 3.62 -8.09
C ASP A 87 12.63 3.63 -7.45
N VAL A 88 12.76 3.12 -6.22
CA VAL A 88 14.02 3.21 -5.46
C VAL A 88 14.79 1.90 -5.51
N TYR A 89 14.11 0.78 -5.25
CA TYR A 89 14.80 -0.49 -5.12
C TYR A 89 15.12 -1.16 -6.46
N TRP A 90 14.21 -1.07 -7.44
CA TRP A 90 14.43 -1.68 -8.75
C TRP A 90 15.40 -0.87 -9.63
N GLU A 91 15.46 0.45 -9.48
CA GLU A 91 16.44 1.29 -10.19
C GLU A 91 17.88 1.07 -9.69
N GLU A 92 18.09 0.71 -8.42
CA GLU A 92 19.44 0.40 -7.90
C GLU A 92 20.00 -0.96 -8.35
N LEU A 93 19.18 -1.82 -8.98
CA LEU A 93 19.57 -3.16 -9.44
C LEU A 93 19.89 -3.23 -10.95
N VAL A 94 19.71 -2.14 -11.68
CA VAL A 94 20.04 -2.00 -13.12
C VAL A 94 21.24 -1.08 -13.28
#